data_AF-A0A183KBH1-F1
#
_entry.id   AF-A0A183KBH1-F1
#
_cell.length_a   1.000
_cell.length_b   1.000
_cell.length_c   1.000
_cell.angle_alpha   90.00
_cell.angle_beta   90.00
_cell.angle_gamma   90.00
#
_symmetry.space_group_name_H-M   'P 1'
#
loop_
_entity.id
_entity.type
_entity.pdbx_description
1 polymer ?
#
loop_
_entity_poly.entity_id
_entity_poly.type
_entity_poly.pdbx_seq_one_letter_code
_entity_poly.pdbx_strand_id
1 'polypeptide(L)'
;MQLDDFDFADDLALLSHAHKQMQIKTTNVAAASASVGFNTHKGKNKVLKCNMKNITPITLDGETVEDVEFFTYLGSIIDEQGGSDEDV
;
A
#
# COMPACT_ATOMS: atom_id res chain seq x y z
N MET A 1 16.63 18.49 -17.34
CA MET A 1 15.32 17.93 -16.93
C MET A 1 15.64 16.88 -15.91
N GLN A 2 15.35 17.17 -14.64
CA GLN A 2 15.71 16.34 -13.49
C GLN A 2 14.51 15.41 -13.26
N LEU A 3 14.72 14.10 -13.36
CA LEU A 3 13.71 13.10 -13.04
C LEU A 3 13.65 12.96 -11.52
N ASP A 4 13.09 13.97 -10.84
CA ASP A 4 12.91 13.99 -9.38
C ASP A 4 11.75 13.09 -8.91
N ASP A 5 11.28 12.16 -9.74
CA ASP A 5 10.13 11.30 -9.48
C ASP A 5 10.50 9.79 -9.53
N PHE A 6 11.73 9.48 -9.12
CA PHE A 6 12.24 8.11 -9.04
C PHE A 6 11.57 7.28 -7.92
N ASP A 7 10.89 7.93 -6.97
CA ASP A 7 10.17 7.24 -5.89
C ASP A 7 8.95 6.45 -6.42
N PHE A 8 8.39 6.80 -7.59
CA PHE A 8 7.23 6.09 -8.15
C PHE A 8 7.53 4.74 -8.79
N ALA A 9 8.74 4.52 -9.28
CA ALA A 9 9.07 3.25 -9.94
C ALA A 9 9.16 2.08 -8.94
N ASP A 10 9.39 2.39 -7.66
CA ASP A 10 9.55 1.43 -6.57
C ASP A 10 8.24 1.20 -5.78
N ASP A 11 7.22 2.05 -5.95
CA ASP A 11 5.97 2.00 -5.19
C ASP A 11 4.87 1.20 -5.92
N LEU A 12 4.40 0.12 -5.28
CA LEU A 12 3.33 -0.76 -5.79
C LEU A 12 2.04 -0.60 -4.98
N ALA A 13 0.96 -0.14 -5.61
CA ALA A 13 -0.37 -0.08 -5.02
C ALA A 13 -1.26 -1.26 -5.48
N LEU A 14 -1.86 -2.00 -4.53
CA LEU A 14 -2.76 -3.13 -4.82
C LEU A 14 -4.12 -2.95 -4.17
N LEU A 15 -5.17 -2.87 -4.98
CA LEU A 15 -6.56 -2.82 -4.49
C LEU A 15 -7.14 -4.22 -4.26
N SER A 16 -7.94 -4.37 -3.21
CA SER A 16 -8.65 -5.62 -2.89
C SER A 16 -10.00 -5.35 -2.24
N HIS A 17 -10.99 -6.20 -2.53
CA HIS A 17 -12.34 -6.08 -1.97
C HIS A 17 -12.54 -6.84 -0.65
N ALA A 18 -11.58 -7.67 -0.24
CA ALA A 18 -11.70 -8.47 0.98
C ALA A 18 -10.39 -8.48 1.76
N HIS A 19 -10.47 -8.43 3.09
CA HIS A 19 -9.31 -8.45 3.99
C HIS A 19 -8.40 -9.65 3.77
N LYS A 20 -8.98 -10.85 3.60
CA LYS A 20 -8.21 -12.06 3.29
C LYS A 20 -7.39 -11.91 1.99
N GLN A 21 -7.92 -11.20 1.00
CA GLN A 21 -7.21 -10.93 -0.24
C GLN A 21 -6.07 -9.92 -0.03
N MET A 22 -6.27 -8.91 0.82
CA MET A 22 -5.20 -7.97 1.19
C MET A 22 -4.03 -8.72 1.82
N GLN A 23 -4.30 -9.58 2.81
CA GLN A 23 -3.27 -10.38 3.47
C GLN A 23 -2.51 -11.29 2.49
N ILE A 24 -3.23 -12.00 1.61
CA ILE A 24 -2.61 -12.87 0.60
C ILE A 24 -1.73 -12.06 -0.35
N LYS A 25 -2.21 -10.90 -0.82
CA LYS A 25 -1.44 -10.04 -1.74
C LYS A 25 -0.19 -9.49 -1.07
N THR A 26 -0.27 -9.01 0.17
CA THR A 26 0.89 -8.52 0.93
C THR A 26 1.95 -9.60 1.07
N THR A 27 1.57 -10.82 1.46
CA THR A 27 2.51 -11.95 1.57
C THR A 27 3.09 -12.36 0.21
N ASN A 28 2.28 -12.38 -0.84
CA ASN A 28 2.73 -12.75 -2.19
C ASN A 28 3.71 -11.72 -2.78
N VAL A 29 3.44 -10.43 -2.62
CA VAL A 29 4.36 -9.37 -3.07
C VAL A 29 5.68 -9.48 -2.33
N ALA A 30 5.66 -9.65 -1.00
CA ALA A 30 6.90 -9.79 -0.24
C ALA A 30 7.71 -11.01 -0.66
N ALA A 31 7.06 -12.15 -0.89
CA ALA A 31 7.72 -13.36 -1.38
C ALA A 31 8.29 -13.19 -2.80
N ALA A 32 7.52 -12.54 -3.70
CA ALA A 32 7.96 -12.25 -5.05
C ALA A 32 9.18 -11.31 -5.05
N SER A 33 9.13 -10.22 -4.28
CA SER A 33 10.24 -9.28 -4.10
C SER A 33 11.50 -9.99 -3.58
N ALA A 34 11.34 -10.82 -2.55
CA ALA A 34 12.45 -11.61 -2.01
C ALA A 34 13.08 -12.55 -3.06
N SER A 35 12.26 -13.14 -3.94
CA SER A 35 12.73 -14.04 -4.99
C SER A 35 13.61 -13.36 -6.05
N VAL A 36 13.43 -12.06 -6.25
CA VAL A 36 14.24 -11.25 -7.19
C VAL A 36 15.32 -10.43 -6.47
N GLY A 37 15.55 -10.68 -5.19
CA GLY A 37 16.59 -10.01 -4.39
C GLY A 37 16.20 -8.63 -3.86
N PHE A 38 14.94 -8.22 -4.00
CA PHE A 38 14.41 -7.00 -3.41
C PHE A 38 13.93 -7.25 -1.98
N ASN A 39 14.49 -6.51 -1.03
CA ASN A 39 14.00 -6.52 0.34
C ASN A 39 12.79 -5.60 0.44
N THR A 40 11.63 -6.18 0.72
CA THR A 40 10.43 -5.39 1.02
C THR A 40 10.67 -4.64 2.32
N HIS A 41 10.76 -3.32 2.25
CA HIS A 41 11.01 -2.49 3.43
C HIS A 41 9.76 -2.46 4.30
N LYS A 42 9.72 -3.27 5.36
CA LYS A 42 8.54 -3.47 6.20
C LYS A 42 7.91 -2.17 6.70
N GLY A 43 8.74 -1.19 7.10
CA GLY A 43 8.26 0.11 7.58
C GLY A 43 7.75 1.09 6.52
N LYS A 44 7.81 0.72 5.22
CA LYS A 44 7.23 1.53 4.13
C LYS A 44 5.88 0.99 3.65
N ASN A 45 5.54 -0.25 4.01
CA ASN A 45 4.27 -0.83 3.61
C ASN A 45 3.14 -0.16 4.39
N LYS A 46 2.16 0.34 3.65
CA LYS A 46 0.98 1.04 4.18
C LYS A 46 -0.28 0.37 3.66
N VAL A 47 -1.32 0.36 4.49
CA VAL A 47 -2.64 -0.17 4.18
C VAL A 47 -3.66 0.93 4.39
N LEU A 48 -4.36 1.28 3.31
CA LEU A 48 -5.55 2.12 3.37
C LEU A 48 -6.79 1.24 3.35
N LYS A 49 -7.72 1.48 4.29
CA LYS A 49 -8.97 0.72 4.42
C LYS A 49 -10.15 1.59 4.02
N CYS A 50 -10.57 1.51 2.76
CA CYS A 50 -11.74 2.25 2.31
C CYS A 50 -13.03 1.53 2.75
N ASN A 51 -13.96 2.26 3.38
CA ASN A 51 -15.30 1.78 3.75
C ASN A 51 -15.35 0.54 4.67
N MET A 52 -14.26 0.19 5.36
CA MET A 52 -14.20 -1.05 6.15
C MET A 52 -13.79 -0.78 7.60
N LYS A 53 -14.77 -0.83 8.51
CA LYS A 53 -14.54 -0.60 9.94
C LYS A 53 -13.77 -1.77 10.58
N ASN A 54 -12.59 -1.48 11.12
CA ASN A 54 -11.90 -2.25 12.18
C ASN A 54 -11.73 -3.76 11.92
N ILE A 55 -11.12 -4.10 10.79
CA ILE A 55 -10.62 -5.45 10.56
C ILE A 55 -9.24 -5.61 11.19
N THR A 56 -8.90 -6.84 11.55
CA THR A 56 -7.60 -7.22 12.09
C THR A 56 -6.44 -6.61 11.28
N PRO A 57 -5.34 -6.20 11.92
CA PRO A 57 -4.19 -5.65 11.22
C PRO A 57 -3.67 -6.61 10.14
N ILE A 58 -3.24 -6.07 9.02
CA ILE A 58 -2.46 -6.84 8.05
C ILE A 58 -1.08 -7.06 8.65
N THR A 59 -0.53 -8.26 8.49
CA THR A 59 0.80 -8.60 9.02
C THR A 59 1.74 -8.99 7.89
N LEU A 60 3.00 -8.64 8.02
CA LEU A 60 4.07 -9.08 7.15
C LEU A 60 5.24 -9.55 8.02
N ASP A 61 5.64 -10.82 7.87
CA ASP A 61 6.71 -11.44 8.67
C ASP A 61 6.53 -11.28 10.19
N GLY A 62 5.29 -11.28 10.66
CA GLY A 62 4.94 -11.10 12.08
C GLY A 62 4.86 -9.65 12.57
N GLU A 63 5.19 -8.67 11.74
CA GLU A 63 5.04 -7.24 12.04
C GLU A 63 3.73 -6.70 11.46
N THR A 64 3.06 -5.80 12.18
CA THR A 64 1.85 -5.14 11.68
C THR A 64 2.23 -4.10 10.62
N VAL A 65 1.56 -4.17 9.47
CA VAL A 65 1.66 -3.15 8.43
C VAL A 65 0.94 -1.88 8.90
N GLU A 66 1.50 -0.71 8.60
CA GLU A 66 0.93 0.58 9.03
C GLU A 66 -0.44 0.79 8.37
N ASP A 67 -1.47 0.99 9.19
CA ASP A 67 -2.77 1.45 8.71
C ASP A 67 -2.73 2.97 8.57
N VAL A 68 -3.05 3.49 7.39
CA VAL A 68 -3.06 4.93 7.08
C VAL A 68 -4.45 5.39 6.67
N GLU A 69 -4.77 6.66 6.93
CA GLU A 69 -6.04 7.30 6.54
C GLU A 69 -6.01 7.85 5.11
N PHE A 70 -4.81 8.11 4.59
CA PHE A 70 -4.57 8.51 3.21
C PHE A 70 -3.15 8.14 2.76
N PHE A 71 -2.94 8.06 1.46
CA PHE A 71 -1.59 8.05 0.87
C PHE A 71 -1.58 8.82 -0.45
N THR A 72 -0.40 9.30 -0.84
CA THR A 72 -0.19 9.98 -2.12
C THR A 72 0.31 8.96 -3.14
N TYR A 73 -0.38 8.85 -4.27
CA TYR A 73 0.03 8.04 -5.40
C TYR A 73 -0.16 8.81 -6.72
N LEU A 74 0.92 8.93 -7.46
CA LEU A 74 1.12 9.71 -8.68
C LEU A 74 0.65 11.17 -8.56
N GLY A 75 0.92 11.79 -7.41
CA GLY A 75 0.46 13.14 -7.09
C GLY A 75 -1.00 13.23 -6.65
N SER A 76 -1.77 12.15 -6.73
CA SER A 76 -3.15 12.10 -6.24
C SER A 76 -3.20 11.66 -4.78
N ILE A 77 -4.01 12.35 -3.98
CA ILE A 77 -4.31 11.93 -2.61
C ILE A 77 -5.45 10.91 -2.68
N ILE A 78 -5.22 9.73 -2.15
CA ILE A 78 -6.22 8.67 -2.02
C ILE A 78 -6.51 8.53 -0.53
N ASP A 79 -7.76 8.74 -0.15
CA ASP A 79 -8.26 8.63 1.23
C ASP A 79 -9.20 7.42 1.40
N GLU A 80 -9.68 7.21 2.62
CA GLU A 80 -10.62 6.14 2.95
C GLU A 80 -11.94 6.17 2.15
N GLN A 81 -12.27 7.29 1.48
CA GLN A 81 -13.45 7.41 0.64
C GLN A 81 -13.20 6.97 -0.80
N GLY A 82 -11.93 6.82 -1.20
CA GLY A 82 -11.49 6.33 -2.50
C GLY A 82 -11.11 7.42 -3.52
N GLY A 83 -11.13 8.71 -3.13
CA GLY A 83 -10.88 9.91 -3.98
C GLY A 83 -11.97 10.17 -5.06
N SER A 84 -12.41 11.39 -5.41
CA SER A 84 -11.95 12.76 -5.17
C SER A 84 -13.14 13.74 -5.00
N ASP A 85 -12.95 14.87 -4.30
CA ASP A 85 -13.63 16.14 -4.63
C ASP A 85 -12.74 17.33 -4.22
N GLU A 86 -11.70 17.62 -5.02
CA GLU A 86 -11.00 18.91 -5.02
C GLU A 86 -10.25 19.03 -6.36
N ASP A 87 -10.99 19.43 -7.39
CA ASP A 87 -10.46 20.16 -8.53
C ASP A 87 -10.10 21.57 -8.02
N VAL A 88 -8.88 22.05 -8.26
CA VAL A 88 -8.47 23.44 -7.97
C VAL A 88 -8.58 24.28 -9.24
#